data_AF-A0A924ALL2-F1
#
_entry.id   AF-A0A924ALL2-F1
#
_cell.length_a   1.000
_cell.length_b   1.000
_cell.length_c   1.000
_cell.angle_alpha   90.00
_cell.angle_beta   90.00
_cell.angle_gamma   90.00
#
_symmetry.space_group_name_H-M   'P 1'
#
loop_
_entity.id
_entity.type
_entity.pdbx_description
1 polymer ?
#
loop_
_entity_poly.entity_id
_entity_poly.type
_entity_poly.pdbx_seq_one_letter_code
_entity_poly.pdbx_strand_id
1 'polypeptide(L)' 'VAVNQMIRKVTEKSRGIRLGNYVQVRAIEDEELEQVWNGKKTATEALGSIVKRGNEQLERFQKANKG' A
#
# COMPACT_ATOMS: atom_id res chain seq x y z
N VAL A 1 -18.35 -27.17 9.32
CA VAL A 1 -17.90 -26.68 7.98
C VAL A 1 -17.34 -25.25 8.01
N ALA A 2 -17.82 -24.34 8.88
CA ALA A 2 -17.27 -22.98 8.99
C ALA A 2 -15.84 -22.89 9.58
N VAL A 3 -15.48 -23.74 10.54
CA VAL A 3 -14.19 -23.66 11.25
C VAL A 3 -13.00 -24.06 10.37
N ASN A 4 -13.19 -24.98 9.41
CA ASN A 4 -12.13 -25.40 8.49
C ASN A 4 -11.73 -24.31 7.47
N GLN A 5 -12.58 -23.31 7.23
CA GLN A 5 -12.28 -22.17 6.34
C GLN A 5 -11.31 -21.16 7.01
N MET A 6 -11.19 -21.18 8.35
CA MET A 6 -10.24 -20.33 9.08
C MET A 6 -8.84 -20.96 9.18
N ILE A 7 -8.71 -22.28 8.96
CA ILE A 7 -7.43 -22.99 8.96
C ILE A 7 -6.82 -22.89 7.56
N ARG A 8 -6.27 -21.72 7.26
CA ARG A 8 -5.55 -21.45 6.01
C ARG A 8 -4.07 -21.77 6.21
N LYS A 9 -3.51 -22.59 5.33
CA LYS A 9 -2.08 -22.91 5.29
C LYS A 9 -1.31 -21.62 5.06
N VAL A 10 -0.69 -21.09 6.11
CA VAL A 10 0.09 -19.84 6.04
C VAL A 10 1.28 -20.05 5.12
N THR A 11 1.24 -19.42 3.95
CA THR A 11 2.40 -19.24 3.07
C THR A 11 3.15 -17.98 3.49
N GLU A 12 4.39 -17.79 3.05
CA GLU A 12 5.13 -16.54 3.35
C GLU A 12 4.37 -15.27 2.94
N LYS A 13 3.59 -15.35 1.85
CA LYS A 13 2.73 -14.28 1.32
C LYS A 13 1.50 -14.00 2.18
N SER A 14 1.21 -14.83 3.17
CA SER A 14 0.08 -14.65 4.09
C SER A 14 0.40 -13.65 5.21
N ARG A 15 1.68 -13.24 5.36
CA ARG A 15 2.08 -12.19 6.31
C ARG A 15 1.76 -10.82 5.73
N GLY A 16 0.99 -10.02 6.47
CA GLY A 16 0.76 -8.62 6.12
C GLY A 16 2.06 -7.82 6.23
N ILE A 17 2.36 -7.03 5.21
CA ILE A 17 3.47 -6.08 5.22
C ILE A 17 3.10 -4.95 6.19
N ARG A 18 3.97 -4.66 7.16
CA ARG A 18 3.83 -3.54 8.09
C ARG A 18 4.80 -2.44 7.67
N LEU A 19 4.26 -1.39 7.05
CA LEU A 19 5.03 -0.21 6.68
C LEU A 19 4.80 0.91 7.69
N GLY A 20 5.85 1.67 7.98
CA GLY A 20 5.71 2.92 8.72
C GLY A 20 4.91 3.92 7.90
N ASN A 21 3.98 4.63 8.53
CA ASN A 21 3.10 5.59 7.85
C ASN A 21 2.20 4.96 6.74
N TYR A 22 1.82 3.69 6.90
CA TYR A 22 1.04 2.96 5.89
C TYR A 22 -0.34 3.56 5.60
N VAL A 23 -0.98 4.21 6.58
CA VAL A 23 -2.30 4.85 6.40
C VAL A 23 -2.23 5.97 5.34
N GLN A 24 -1.13 6.73 5.34
CA GLN A 24 -0.90 7.82 4.38
C GLN A 24 -0.59 7.28 3.00
N VAL A 25 0.19 6.19 2.91
CA VAL A 25 0.45 5.50 1.64
C VAL A 25 -0.86 4.97 1.03
N ARG A 26 -1.76 4.43 1.86
CA ARG A 26 -3.07 3.96 1.40
C ARG A 26 -3.95 5.08 0.86
N ALA A 27 -3.99 6.24 1.52
CA ALA A 27 -4.72 7.39 1.01
C ALA A 27 -4.19 7.85 -0.36
N ILE A 28 -2.86 7.82 -0.55
CA ILE A 28 -2.22 8.10 -1.84
C ILE A 28 -2.63 7.06 -2.90
N GLU A 29 -2.64 5.77 -2.55
CA GLU A 29 -3.09 4.70 -3.43
C GLU A 29 -4.53 4.91 -3.89
N ASP A 30 -5.43 5.23 -2.95
CA ASP A 30 -6.84 5.47 -3.24
C ASP A 30 -7.03 6.69 -4.16
N GLU A 31 -6.36 7.81 -3.89
CA GLU A 31 -6.41 9.02 -4.73
C GLU A 31 -5.93 8.79 -6.18
N GLU A 32 -4.86 8.01 -6.35
CA GLU A 32 -4.29 7.72 -7.67
C GLU A 32 -5.14 6.68 -8.41
N LEU A 33 -5.70 5.69 -7.71
CA LEU A 33 -6.62 4.72 -8.31
C LEU A 33 -7.93 5.37 -8.71
N GLU A 34 -8.48 6.30 -7.93
CA GLU A 34 -9.66 7.11 -8.32
C GLU A 34 -9.41 7.86 -9.64
N GLN A 35 -8.20 8.37 -9.86
CA GLN A 35 -7.84 9.03 -11.13
C GLN A 35 -7.79 8.05 -12.31
N VAL A 36 -7.38 6.81 -12.07
CA VAL A 36 -7.43 5.73 -13.08
C VAL A 36 -8.87 5.35 -13.39
N TRP A 37 -9.71 5.18 -12.37
CA TRP A 37 -11.14 4.85 -12.54
C TRP A 37 -11.90 5.97 -13.27
N ASN A 38 -11.49 7.22 -13.07
CA ASN A 38 -12.04 8.38 -13.77
C ASN A 38 -11.40 8.62 -15.15
N GLY A 39 -10.52 7.73 -15.62
CA GLY A 39 -9.87 7.83 -16.93
C GLY A 39 -8.91 9.01 -17.09
N LYS A 40 -8.53 9.69 -15.99
CA LYS A 40 -7.64 10.86 -16.01
C LYS A 40 -6.16 10.48 -16.08
N LYS A 41 -5.81 9.26 -15.67
CA LYS A 41 -4.44 8.71 -15.71
C LYS A 41 -4.46 7.27 -16.18
N THR A 42 -3.41 6.86 -16.88
CA THR A 42 -3.21 5.43 -17.16
C THR A 42 -2.80 4.69 -15.90
N ALA A 43 -3.08 3.39 -15.83
CA ALA A 43 -2.69 2.56 -14.69
C ALA A 43 -1.17 2.62 -14.42
N THR A 44 -0.35 2.66 -15.47
CA THR A 44 1.11 2.74 -15.37
C THR A 44 1.57 4.05 -14.72
N GLU A 45 0.96 5.19 -15.09
CA GLU A 45 1.30 6.50 -14.53
C GLU A 45 0.84 6.65 -13.08
N ALA A 46 -0.34 6.12 -12.75
CA ALA A 46 -0.85 6.10 -11.39
C ALA A 46 0.05 5.24 -10.48
N LEU A 47 0.43 4.04 -10.93
CA LEU A 47 1.36 3.18 -10.20
C LEU A 47 2.72 3.84 -10.00
N GLY A 48 3.26 4.55 -11.02
CA GLY A 48 4.49 5.32 -10.88
C GLY A 48 4.37 6.47 -9.86
N SER A 49 3.23 7.14 -9.83
CA SER A 49 2.92 8.22 -8.87
C SER A 49 2.80 7.68 -7.44
N ILE A 50 2.13 6.54 -7.27
CA ILE A 50 2.01 5.83 -5.98
C ILE A 50 3.39 5.46 -5.44
N VAL A 51 4.27 4.87 -6.26
CA VAL A 51 5.62 4.47 -5.81
C VAL A 51 6.42 5.69 -5.36
N LYS A 52 6.40 6.78 -6.13
CA LYS A 52 7.11 8.01 -5.79
C LYS A 52 6.62 8.60 -4.46
N ARG A 53 5.31 8.84 -4.35
CA ARG A 53 4.69 9.46 -3.17
C ARG A 53 4.78 8.53 -1.94
N GLY A 54 4.67 7.22 -2.14
CA GLY A 54 4.81 6.21 -1.09
C GLY A 54 6.23 6.17 -0.50
N ASN A 55 7.26 6.19 -1.35
CA ASN A 55 8.66 6.21 -0.90
C ASN A 55 8.97 7.46 -0.06
N GLU A 56 8.42 8.62 -0.42
CA GLU A 56 8.57 9.85 0.38
C GLU A 56 7.99 9.69 1.79
N GLN A 57 6.85 9.00 1.96
CA GLN A 57 6.27 8.72 3.27
C GLN A 57 7.13 7.77 4.10
N LEU A 58 7.71 6.75 3.46
CA LEU A 58 8.63 5.81 4.10
C LEU A 58 9.92 6.51 4.56
N GLU A 59 10.49 7.39 3.73
CA GLU A 59 11.66 8.18 4.11
C GLU A 59 11.38 9.12 5.28
N ARG A 60 10.21 9.77 5.30
CA ARG A 60 9.79 10.62 6.43
C ARG A 60 9.68 9.81 7.70
N PHE A 61 9.06 8.63 7.62
CA PHE A 61 8.96 7.72 8.76
C PHE A 61 10.34 7.27 9.24
N GLN A 62 11.24 6.90 8.32
CA GLN A 62 12.61 6.50 8.66
C GLN A 62 13.35 7.64 9.36
N LYS A 63 13.24 8.89 8.85
CA LYS A 63 13.85 10.07 9.48
C LYS A 63 13.27 10.35 10.87
N ALA A 64 11.97 10.22 11.05
CA ALA A 64 11.30 10.47 12.33
C ALA A 64 11.64 9.42 13.41
N ASN A 65 11.98 8.19 13.01
CA ASN A 65 12.31 7.09 13.92
C ASN A 65 13.82 6.78 13.99
N LYS A 66 14.68 7.68 13.50
CA LYS A 66 16.15 7.60 13.63
C LYS A 66 16.65 7.98 15.04
N GLY A 67 15.88 7.58 16.07
CA GLY A 67 16.28 7.68 17.48
C GLY A 67 17.18 6.53 17.89
#